data_AF-A0A367I8A8-F1
#
_entry.id   AF-A0A367I8A8-F1
#
_cell.length_a   1.000
_cell.length_b   1.000
_cell.length_c   1.000
_cell.angle_alpha   90.00
_cell.angle_beta   90.00
_cell.angle_gamma   90.00
#
_symmetry.space_group_name_H-M   'P 1'
#
loop_
_entity.id
_entity.type
_entity.pdbx_description
1 polymer ?
#
loop_
_entity_poly.entity_id
_entity_poly.type
_entity_poly.pdbx_seq_one_letter_code
_entity_poly.pdbx_strand_id
1 'polypeptide(L)' 'MEEQSMDDIRTNVEIADRTGHSSLSLTKQETLDLIEVNQGSWIYKDNQMVQARDVADANWADVGTIRIMPGLTGGF' A
#
# COMPACT_ATOMS: atom_id res chain seq x y z
N MET A 1 -12.80 3.18 -25.92
CA MET A 1 -12.67 3.02 -24.46
C MET A 1 -11.18 2.91 -24.24
N GLU A 2 -10.53 3.99 -23.80
CA GLU A 2 -9.12 3.92 -23.41
C GLU A 2 -9.00 2.90 -22.28
N GLU A 3 -8.32 1.78 -22.55
CA GLU A 3 -7.68 0.99 -21.51
C GLU A 3 -6.67 1.93 -20.84
N GLN A 4 -7.07 2.57 -19.73
CA GLN A 4 -6.09 3.21 -18.88
C GLN A 4 -5.11 2.11 -18.49
N SER A 5 -3.87 2.23 -18.93
CA SER A 5 -2.80 1.32 -18.54
C SER A 5 -2.83 1.23 -17.03
N MET A 6 -2.91 0.01 -16.52
CA MET A 6 -3.07 -0.27 -15.08
C MET A 6 -1.94 0.34 -14.24
N ASP A 7 -0.85 0.70 -14.90
CA ASP A 7 0.34 1.38 -14.41
C ASP A 7 0.13 2.86 -14.06
N ASP A 8 -0.89 3.53 -14.63
CA ASP A 8 -1.21 4.95 -14.34
C ASP A 8 -2.28 5.12 -13.26
N ILE A 9 -3.01 4.04 -12.93
CA ILE A 9 -4.03 4.08 -11.88
C ILE A 9 -3.36 4.37 -10.55
N ARG A 10 -3.76 5.49 -9.93
CA ARG A 10 -3.29 5.90 -8.61
C ARG A 10 -4.31 5.57 -7.53
N THR A 11 -3.80 5.13 -6.38
CA THR A 11 -4.60 4.95 -5.18
C THR A 11 -4.03 5.72 -4.00
N ASN A 12 -4.88 5.93 -2.99
CA ASN A 12 -4.47 6.47 -1.71
C ASN A 12 -3.67 5.41 -0.93
N VAL A 13 -2.45 5.78 -0.55
CA VAL A 13 -1.54 4.98 0.26
C VAL A 13 -1.27 5.73 1.56
N GLU A 14 -1.65 5.13 2.68
CA GLU A 14 -1.44 5.68 4.01
C GLU A 14 -0.26 4.99 4.70
N ILE A 15 0.72 5.75 5.13
CA ILE A 15 1.90 5.24 5.84
C ILE A 15 1.84 5.76 7.27
N ALA A 16 1.84 4.86 8.26
CA ALA A 16 2.03 5.27 9.65
C ALA A 16 3.50 5.25 10.05
N ASP A 17 3.86 6.15 10.95
CA ASP A 17 5.16 6.23 11.60
C ASP A 17 4.97 6.80 13.03
N ARG A 18 6.03 6.85 13.83
CA ARG A 18 6.06 7.49 15.16
C ARG A 18 5.55 8.94 15.19
N THR A 19 5.51 9.63 14.04
CA THR A 19 5.00 11.00 13.92
C THR A 19 3.49 11.09 13.63
N GLY A 20 2.82 9.96 13.37
CA GLY A 20 1.41 9.90 12.99
C GLY A 20 1.21 9.08 11.71
N HIS A 21 0.52 9.66 10.71
CA HIS A 21 0.40 9.06 9.39
C HIS A 21 0.58 10.10 8.28
N SER A 22 1.02 9.64 7.12
CA SER A 22 1.09 10.40 5.87
C SER A 22 0.24 9.70 4.82
N SER A 23 -0.43 10.47 3.95
CA SER A 23 -1.24 9.95 2.85
C SER A 23 -0.64 10.40 1.51
N LEU A 24 -0.43 9.47 0.59
CA LEU A 24 0.17 9.69 -0.72
C LEU A 24 -0.74 9.13 -1.82
N SER A 25 -0.75 9.74 -3.00
CA SER A 25 -1.45 9.20 -4.18
C SER A 25 -0.41 8.57 -5.11
N LEU A 26 -0.33 7.23 -5.11
CA LEU A 26 0.74 6.46 -5.74
C LEU A 26 0.20 5.48 -6.77
N THR A 27 0.99 5.21 -7.81
CA THR A 27 0.73 4.10 -8.73
C THR A 27 1.05 2.75 -8.09
N LYS A 28 0.71 1.69 -8.82
CA LYS A 28 1.08 0.33 -8.47
C LYS A 28 2.57 0.17 -8.20
N GLN A 29 3.40 0.64 -9.12
CA GLN A 29 4.85 0.47 -9.02
C GLN A 29 5.40 1.25 -7.83
N GLU A 30 5.03 2.53 -7.70
CA GLU A 30 5.45 3.38 -6.58
C GLU A 30 5.07 2.77 -5.21
N THR A 31 3.90 2.15 -5.12
CA THR A 31 3.44 1.49 -3.88
C THR A 31 4.23 0.22 -3.58
N LEU A 32 4.58 -0.57 -4.59
CA LEU A 32 5.39 -1.78 -4.42
C LEU A 32 6.82 -1.44 -4.01
N ASP A 33 7.44 -0.43 -4.63
CA ASP A 33 8.74 0.12 -4.21
C ASP A 33 8.69 0.59 -2.75
N LEU A 34 7.62 1.28 -2.36
CA LEU A 34 7.45 1.74 -0.98
C LEU A 34 7.31 0.58 0.02
N ILE A 35 6.56 -0.47 -0.34
CA ILE A 35 6.45 -1.69 0.46
C ILE A 35 7.82 -2.36 0.62
N GLU A 36 8.62 -2.42 -0.44
CA GLU A 36 9.97 -3.01 -0.41
C GLU A 36 10.93 -2.20 0.47
N VAL A 37 10.81 -0.87 0.51
CA VAL A 37 11.60 -0.03 1.42
C VAL A 37 11.17 -0.21 2.88
N ASN A 38 9.89 -0.51 3.12
CA ASN A 38 9.30 -0.66 4.46
C ASN A 38 9.16 -2.13 4.89
N GLN A 39 10.18 -2.97 4.63
CA GLN A 39 10.13 -4.39 4.98
C GLN A 39 9.83 -4.61 6.47
N GLY A 40 9.00 -5.62 6.77
CA GLY A 40 8.55 -5.91 8.13
C GLY A 40 7.34 -5.08 8.59
N SER A 41 6.87 -4.13 7.76
CA SER A 41 5.59 -3.46 7.95
C SER A 41 4.41 -4.38 7.63
N TRP A 42 3.29 -4.13 8.28
CA TRP A 42 2.01 -4.73 7.94
C TRP A 42 1.33 -3.94 6.84
N ILE A 43 0.85 -4.66 5.84
CA ILE A 43 0.17 -4.06 4.69
C ILE A 43 -1.31 -4.37 4.81
N TYR A 44 -2.15 -3.35 4.63
CA TYR A 44 -3.59 -3.51 4.60
C TYR A 44 -4.15 -3.02 3.26
N LYS A 45 -5.12 -3.75 2.72
CA LYS A 45 -5.98 -3.33 1.61
C LYS A 45 -7.41 -3.24 2.15
N ASP A 46 -8.03 -2.06 2.13
CA ASP A 46 -9.39 -1.82 2.68
C ASP A 46 -9.64 -2.53 4.03
N ASN A 47 -8.73 -2.29 4.98
CA ASN A 47 -8.77 -2.85 6.34
C ASN A 47 -8.49 -4.36 6.47
N GLN A 48 -8.19 -5.08 5.39
CA GLN A 48 -7.71 -6.46 5.45
C GLN A 48 -6.19 -6.51 5.36
N MET A 49 -5.55 -7.20 6.30
CA MET A 49 -4.11 -7.44 6.23
C MET A 49 -3.81 -8.39 5.07
N VAL A 50 -2.87 -8.01 4.21
CA VAL A 50 -2.47 -8.73 3.00
C VAL A 50 -0.94 -8.81 2.90
N GLN A 51 -0.43 -9.70 2.05
CA GLN A 51 0.99 -9.74 1.74
C GLN A 51 1.32 -8.82 0.57
N ALA A 52 2.59 -8.42 0.44
CA ALA A 52 3.07 -7.60 -0.68
C ALA A 52 2.72 -8.20 -2.06
N ARG A 53 2.82 -9.54 -2.21
CA ARG A 53 2.43 -10.23 -3.45
C ARG A 53 0.94 -10.06 -3.78
N ASP A 54 0.07 -10.01 -2.77
CA ASP A 54 -1.37 -9.90 -2.98
C ASP A 54 -1.72 -8.48 -3.47
N VAL A 55 -0.92 -7.46 -3.12
CA VAL A 55 -1.01 -6.10 -3.68
C VAL A 55 -0.48 -6.05 -5.11
N ALA A 56 0.59 -6.80 -5.41
CA ALA A 56 1.13 -6.92 -6.77
C ALA A 56 0.14 -7.62 -7.72
N ASP A 57 -0.63 -8.59 -7.24
CA ASP A 57 -1.63 -9.32 -8.02
C ASP A 57 -3.03 -8.67 -7.98
N ALA A 58 -3.20 -7.60 -7.19
CA ALA A 58 -4.50 -6.94 -7.04
C ALA A 58 -4.98 -6.25 -8.33
N ASN A 59 -6.30 -6.15 -8.47
CA ASN A 59 -6.90 -5.26 -9.46
C ASN A 59 -6.89 -3.81 -8.95
N TRP A 60 -6.03 -2.97 -9.52
CA TRP A 60 -5.84 -1.57 -9.15
C TRP A 60 -7.04 -0.67 -9.49
N ALA A 61 -7.94 -1.09 -10.39
CA ALA A 61 -9.21 -0.40 -10.59
C ALA A 61 -10.15 -0.48 -9.37
N ASP A 62 -9.94 -1.44 -8.47
CA ASP A 62 -10.76 -1.70 -7.27
C ASP A 62 -9.88 -2.04 -6.04
N VAL A 63 -8.64 -1.53 -6.00
CA VAL A 63 -7.71 -1.87 -4.91
C VAL A 63 -8.08 -1.16 -3.61
N GLY A 64 -8.87 -0.08 -3.69
CA GLY A 64 -9.22 0.75 -2.55
C GLY A 64 -7.98 1.34 -1.88
N THR A 65 -8.04 1.57 -0.56
CA THR A 65 -6.92 2.19 0.16
C THR A 65 -5.88 1.17 0.59
N ILE A 66 -4.61 1.44 0.29
CA ILE A 66 -3.49 0.68 0.84
C ILE A 66 -2.98 1.38 2.09
N ARG A 67 -2.72 0.62 3.15
CA ARG A 67 -2.07 1.12 4.36
C ARG A 67 -0.80 0.34 4.67
N ILE A 68 0.28 1.05 4.96
CA ILE A 68 1.55 0.49 5.40
C ILE A 68 1.75 0.92 6.84
N MET A 69 1.58 -0.03 7.76
CA MET A 69 1.72 0.18 9.20
C MET A 69 3.02 -0.43 9.67
N PRO A 70 3.81 0.24 10.54
CA PRO A 70 4.95 -0.42 11.16
C PRO A 70 4.43 -1.64 11.92
N GLY A 71 5.15 -2.76 11.85
CA GLY A 71 4.77 -3.94 12.63
C GLY A 71 4.64 -3.56 14.10
N LEU A 72 3.53 -3.92 14.76
CA LEU A 72 3.41 -3.71 16.19
C LEU A 72 4.36 -4.69 16.89
N THR A 73 5.61 -4.28 17.11
CA THR A 73 6.43 -4.88 18.15
C THR A 73 5.82 -4.48 19.48
N GLY A 74 5.05 -5.39 20.09
CA GLY A 74 4.65 -5.27 21.49
C GLY A 74 5.90 -4.92 22.31
N GLY A 75 5.78 -3.88 23.14
CA GLY A 75 6.90 -3.25 23.83
C GLY A 75 7.82 -4.26 24.53
N PHE A 76 9.12 -4.00 24.44
CA PHE A 76 10.15 -4.65 25.25
C PHE A 76 9.93 -4.35 26.75
#